data_AF-A0A4R4VJV3-F1
#
_entry.id   AF-A0A4R4VJV3-F1
#
_cell.length_a   1.000
_cell.length_b   1.000
_cell.length_c   1.000
_cell.angle_alpha   90.00
_cell.angle_beta   90.00
_cell.angle_gamma   90.00
#
_symmetry.space_group_name_H-M   'P 1'
#
loop_
_entity.id
_entity.type
_entity.pdbx_description
1 polymer ?
#
loop_
_entity_poly.entity_id
_entity_poly.type
_entity_poly.pdbx_seq_one_letter_code
_entity_poly.pdbx_strand_id
1 'polypeptide(L)'
;MTPQETDLASLIDRSGNGRPVVPFEGYSMDDMNNRDHRLLVQSPESIFSIDKADITREERLDGDRVRLWVTAGARALRVSPCVVNPSSPFTAVREYAPPVAPDGSPGAPVREDMENIPPPPSVYVSGAPTPARVATPPLSEVGERYNARCFGGDSYENNCAHFLSDAFIRAGYTELLPPNDHVAARCPAKRPIRARNMWSWFKAKAVRTSRVVEENTGWWAVFQIDGYWGGHVVLLDSDNMKWYGTAWHSDHNQYLYQW
;
A
#
# COMPACT_ATOMS: atom_id res chain seq x y z
N MET A 1 6.29 -10.21 22.59
CA MET A 1 4.86 -10.15 22.22
C MET A 1 4.48 -8.69 22.17
N THR A 2 4.20 -8.20 20.97
CA THR A 2 3.80 -6.80 20.78
C THR A 2 2.29 -6.67 21.07
N PRO A 3 1.80 -5.47 21.46
CA PRO A 3 0.38 -5.24 21.73
C PRO A 3 -0.57 -5.63 20.58
N GLN A 4 -0.05 -5.74 19.36
CA GLN A 4 -0.78 -6.13 18.15
C GLN A 4 -1.09 -7.63 18.09
N GLU A 5 -0.26 -8.49 18.70
CA GLU A 5 -0.48 -9.94 18.80
C GLU A 5 -1.47 -10.28 19.93
N THR A 6 -1.49 -9.46 20.98
CA THR A 6 -2.29 -9.69 22.20
C THR A 6 -3.79 -9.53 21.98
N ASP A 7 -4.22 -8.74 20.98
CA ASP A 7 -5.65 -8.40 20.81
C ASP A 7 -6.43 -9.44 19.98
N LEU A 8 -5.78 -10.14 19.04
CA LEU A 8 -6.45 -11.18 18.24
C LEU A 8 -6.52 -12.52 18.97
N ALA A 9 -5.42 -12.92 19.62
CA ALA A 9 -5.39 -14.13 20.44
C ALA A 9 -6.41 -14.01 21.59
N SER A 10 -6.58 -12.84 22.19
CA SER A 10 -7.55 -12.63 23.27
C SER A 10 -9.01 -12.57 22.82
N LEU A 11 -9.32 -12.16 21.58
CA LEU A 11 -10.67 -12.25 21.00
C LEU A 11 -11.08 -13.70 20.67
N ILE A 12 -10.12 -14.51 20.21
CA ILE A 12 -10.34 -15.92 19.89
C ILE A 12 -10.31 -16.78 21.18
N ASP A 13 -9.46 -16.47 22.17
CA ASP A 13 -9.48 -17.13 23.48
C ASP A 13 -10.77 -16.82 24.27
N ARG A 14 -11.28 -15.57 24.21
CA ARG A 14 -12.54 -15.21 24.89
C ARG A 14 -13.78 -15.86 24.29
N SER A 15 -13.70 -16.36 23.05
CA SER A 15 -14.78 -17.13 22.41
C SER A 15 -14.57 -18.66 22.50
N GLY A 16 -13.38 -19.10 22.92
CA GLY A 16 -12.93 -20.47 23.11
C GLY A 16 -13.56 -21.24 24.29
N ASN A 17 -14.80 -20.92 24.66
CA ASN A 17 -15.60 -21.74 25.59
C ASN A 17 -16.15 -23.00 24.89
N GLY A 18 -15.27 -23.79 24.26
CA GLY A 18 -15.58 -25.12 23.72
C GLY A 18 -16.44 -25.17 22.46
N ARG A 19 -16.61 -24.06 21.72
CA ARG A 19 -17.31 -24.05 20.43
C ARG A 19 -16.32 -24.22 19.27
N PRO A 20 -16.54 -25.15 18.33
CA PRO A 20 -15.62 -25.39 17.20
C PRO A 20 -15.59 -24.25 16.19
N VAL A 21 -16.54 -23.32 16.28
CA VAL A 21 -16.75 -22.24 15.32
C VAL A 21 -17.24 -20.98 16.04
N VAL A 22 -16.68 -19.83 15.68
CA VAL A 22 -16.93 -18.53 16.31
C VAL A 22 -17.62 -17.60 15.30
N PRO A 23 -18.78 -17.00 15.64
CA PRO A 23 -19.45 -16.06 14.76
C PRO A 23 -18.86 -14.65 14.87
N PHE A 24 -18.68 -14.00 13.72
CA PHE A 24 -18.32 -12.60 13.60
C PHE A 24 -19.34 -11.88 12.71
N GLU A 25 -19.78 -10.70 13.13
CA GLU A 25 -20.74 -9.90 12.37
C GLU A 25 -20.13 -8.58 11.91
N GLY A 26 -20.47 -8.15 10.70
CA GLY A 26 -19.97 -6.91 10.12
C GLY A 26 -20.41 -6.74 8.67
N TYR A 27 -19.76 -5.82 7.95
CA TYR A 27 -19.84 -5.74 6.50
C TYR A 27 -18.72 -6.57 5.90
N SER A 28 -19.01 -7.36 4.86
CA SER A 28 -18.01 -8.24 4.27
C SER A 28 -17.82 -8.01 2.79
N MET A 29 -16.57 -8.10 2.35
CA MET A 29 -16.16 -8.01 0.97
C MET A 29 -14.95 -8.90 0.73
N ASP A 30 -14.66 -9.26 -0.52
CA ASP A 30 -13.41 -9.95 -0.83
C ASP A 30 -12.20 -9.07 -0.49
N ASP A 31 -11.17 -9.66 0.11
CA ASP A 31 -9.92 -8.94 0.34
C ASP A 31 -9.16 -8.80 -0.97
N MET A 32 -9.16 -7.57 -1.50
CA MET A 32 -8.53 -7.29 -2.78
C MET A 32 -6.99 -7.31 -2.72
N ASN A 33 -6.40 -7.30 -1.51
CA ASN A 33 -4.96 -7.46 -1.32
C ASN A 33 -4.55 -8.93 -1.13
N ASN A 34 -5.49 -9.81 -0.78
CA ASN A 34 -5.28 -11.25 -0.64
C ASN A 34 -6.54 -11.99 -1.09
N ARG A 35 -6.54 -12.52 -2.31
CA ARG A 35 -7.74 -13.08 -2.96
C ARG A 35 -8.33 -14.30 -2.25
N ASP A 36 -7.51 -14.99 -1.48
CA ASP A 36 -7.91 -16.14 -0.67
C ASP A 36 -8.55 -15.72 0.65
N HIS A 37 -8.61 -14.41 0.94
CA HIS A 37 -9.15 -13.85 2.16
C HIS A 37 -10.44 -13.04 1.92
N ARG A 38 -11.19 -12.89 3.00
CA ARG A 38 -12.40 -12.08 3.11
C ARG A 38 -12.15 -10.97 4.12
N LEU A 39 -12.41 -9.73 3.74
CA LEU A 39 -12.46 -8.61 4.68
C LEU A 39 -13.80 -8.62 5.42
N LEU A 40 -13.75 -8.43 6.73
CA LEU A 40 -14.89 -8.22 7.61
C LEU A 40 -14.67 -6.96 8.44
N VAL A 41 -15.53 -5.97 8.22
CA VAL A 41 -15.54 -4.69 8.94
C VAL A 41 -16.62 -4.76 10.02
N GLN A 42 -16.23 -4.99 11.27
CA GLN A 42 -17.16 -4.96 12.40
C GLN A 42 -17.41 -3.52 12.86
N SER A 43 -16.37 -2.69 12.83
CA SER A 43 -16.39 -1.26 13.14
C SER A 43 -15.23 -0.56 12.42
N PRO A 44 -15.17 0.80 12.40
CA PRO A 44 -14.04 1.54 11.84
C PRO A 44 -12.68 1.17 12.46
N GLU A 45 -12.69 0.63 13.69
CA GLU A 45 -11.48 0.26 14.44
C GLU A 45 -11.19 -1.25 14.42
N SER A 46 -12.10 -2.03 13.85
CA SER A 46 -12.09 -3.50 13.90
C SER A 46 -12.38 -4.06 12.51
N ILE A 47 -11.32 -4.14 11.71
CA ILE A 47 -11.32 -4.70 10.36
C ILE A 47 -10.44 -5.95 10.37
N PHE A 48 -10.99 -7.07 9.91
CA PHE A 48 -10.33 -8.37 9.88
C PHE A 48 -10.22 -8.87 8.44
N SER A 49 -9.06 -9.38 8.05
CA SER A 49 -8.90 -10.19 6.84
C SER A 49 -8.77 -11.65 7.25
N ILE A 50 -9.76 -12.46 6.88
CA ILE A 50 -9.95 -13.85 7.32
C ILE A 50 -9.75 -14.77 6.12
N ASP A 51 -8.97 -15.84 6.24
CA ASP A 51 -8.84 -16.84 5.18
C ASP A 51 -10.20 -17.47 4.85
N LYS A 52 -10.56 -17.53 3.57
CA LYS A 52 -11.83 -18.10 3.11
C LYS A 52 -11.96 -19.57 3.48
N ALA A 53 -10.86 -20.31 3.58
CA ALA A 53 -10.85 -21.71 4.00
C ALA A 53 -11.29 -21.88 5.47
N ASP A 54 -11.10 -20.85 6.30
CA ASP A 54 -11.51 -20.86 7.71
C ASP A 54 -12.96 -20.42 7.92
N ILE A 55 -13.64 -19.92 6.88
CA ILE A 55 -15.06 -19.51 6.94
C ILE A 55 -15.95 -20.70 6.59
N THR A 56 -16.61 -21.23 7.61
CA THR A 56 -17.48 -22.42 7.49
C THR A 56 -18.89 -22.10 7.01
N ARG A 57 -19.38 -20.87 7.26
CA ARG A 57 -20.71 -20.42 6.88
C ARG A 57 -20.76 -18.89 6.78
N GLU A 58 -21.59 -18.40 5.88
CA GLU A 58 -21.97 -16.99 5.76
C GLU A 58 -23.50 -16.88 5.80
N GLU A 59 -24.03 -15.94 6.57
CA GLU A 59 -25.45 -15.58 6.65
C GLU A 59 -25.58 -14.09 6.35
N ARG A 60 -26.50 -13.73 5.45
CA ARG A 60 -26.87 -12.33 5.24
C ARG A 60 -27.84 -11.91 6.34
N LEU A 61 -27.54 -10.80 6.99
CA LEU A 61 -28.39 -10.15 7.98
C LEU A 61 -29.16 -9.00 7.30
N ASP A 62 -29.83 -8.16 8.09
CA ASP A 62 -30.52 -6.99 7.57
C ASP A 62 -29.56 -6.00 6.88
N GLY A 63 -29.94 -5.52 5.69
CA GLY A 63 -29.12 -4.65 4.86
C GLY A 63 -27.91 -5.37 4.25
N ASP A 64 -26.75 -4.69 4.23
CA ASP A 64 -25.49 -5.23 3.67
C ASP A 64 -24.62 -5.94 4.73
N ARG A 65 -25.16 -6.23 5.91
CA ARG A 65 -24.44 -6.91 6.99
C ARG A 65 -24.44 -8.42 6.78
N VAL A 66 -23.36 -9.06 7.21
CA VAL A 66 -23.22 -10.52 7.22
C VAL A 66 -22.77 -11.02 8.59
N ARG A 67 -23.08 -12.28 8.87
CA ARG A 67 -22.48 -13.07 9.93
C ARG A 67 -21.62 -14.17 9.30
N LEU A 68 -20.33 -14.19 9.63
CA LEU A 68 -19.37 -15.20 9.23
C LEU A 68 -19.08 -16.14 10.40
N TRP A 69 -19.09 -17.43 10.16
CA TRP A 69 -18.74 -18.45 11.15
C TRP A 69 -17.34 -18.98 10.84
N VAL A 70 -16.39 -18.64 11.69
CA VAL A 70 -14.96 -18.91 11.48
C VAL A 70 -14.50 -20.05 12.39
N THR A 71 -13.73 -20.99 11.86
CA THR A 71 -13.20 -22.13 12.62
C THR A 71 -12.38 -21.64 13.81
N ALA A 72 -12.55 -22.29 14.97
CA ALA A 72 -11.76 -21.98 16.16
C ALA A 72 -10.25 -22.22 15.88
N GLY A 73 -9.41 -21.24 16.21
CA GLY A 73 -7.96 -21.27 15.93
C GLY A 73 -7.53 -20.70 14.57
N ALA A 74 -8.49 -20.24 13.75
CA ALA A 74 -8.20 -19.51 12.51
C ALA A 74 -7.33 -18.28 12.76
N ARG A 75 -6.50 -17.92 11.77
CA ARG A 75 -5.68 -16.69 11.81
C ARG A 75 -6.36 -15.60 10.99
N ALA A 76 -6.54 -14.43 11.58
CA ALA A 76 -7.03 -13.24 10.88
C ALA A 76 -6.02 -12.11 11.00
N LEU A 77 -5.89 -11.29 9.95
CA LEU A 77 -5.06 -10.09 9.98
C LEU A 77 -5.93 -8.90 10.37
N ARG A 78 -5.61 -8.23 11.49
CA ARG A 78 -6.27 -6.97 11.84
C ARG A 78 -5.67 -5.83 11.01
N VAL A 79 -6.53 -5.13 10.30
CA VAL A 79 -6.17 -3.89 9.60
C VAL A 79 -6.41 -2.73 10.57
N SER A 80 -5.37 -1.94 10.86
CA SER A 80 -5.45 -0.84 11.84
C SER A 80 -6.53 0.18 11.47
N PRO A 81 -7.13 0.88 12.46
CA PRO A 81 -8.20 1.85 12.22
C PRO A 81 -7.77 2.93 11.23
N CYS A 82 -8.62 3.23 10.26
CA CYS A 82 -8.62 4.53 9.59
C CYS A 82 -9.70 5.40 10.24
N VAL A 83 -9.31 6.56 10.77
CA VAL A 83 -10.28 7.52 11.34
C VAL A 83 -11.11 8.10 10.20
N VAL A 84 -12.40 7.75 10.16
CA VAL A 84 -13.37 8.27 9.18
C VAL A 84 -14.05 9.50 9.78
N ASN A 85 -14.02 10.64 9.09
CA ASN A 85 -14.70 11.87 9.53
C ASN A 85 -16.24 11.65 9.55
N PRO A 86 -16.95 12.02 10.63
CA PRO A 86 -18.40 11.78 10.74
C PRO A 86 -19.28 12.66 9.85
N SER A 87 -18.73 13.65 9.13
CA SER A 87 -19.50 14.56 8.26
C SER A 87 -19.46 14.21 6.75
N SER A 88 -18.68 13.21 6.36
CA SER A 88 -18.60 12.67 5.00
C SER A 88 -18.06 11.24 5.09
N PRO A 89 -18.78 10.20 4.64
CA PRO A 89 -18.39 8.82 4.92
C PRO A 89 -17.04 8.39 4.31
N PHE A 90 -16.35 9.24 3.54
CA PHE A 90 -15.02 8.94 2.97
C PHE A 90 -14.12 10.17 2.83
N THR A 91 -13.89 10.94 3.90
CA THR A 91 -12.88 12.02 3.87
C THR A 91 -12.09 12.07 5.17
N ALA A 92 -10.83 11.62 5.16
CA ALA A 92 -9.92 11.84 6.27
C ALA A 92 -9.42 13.29 6.24
N VAL A 93 -9.84 14.12 7.19
CA VAL A 93 -9.28 15.47 7.38
C VAL A 93 -8.40 15.47 8.63
N ARG A 94 -7.21 16.01 8.44
CA ARG A 94 -6.13 16.13 9.41
C ARG A 94 -6.27 17.45 10.16
N GLU A 95 -6.21 17.42 11.49
CA GLU A 95 -5.81 18.59 12.27
C GLU A 95 -5.06 18.13 13.53
N TYR A 96 -3.74 18.35 13.53
CA TYR A 96 -2.97 18.47 14.77
C TYR A 96 -2.22 19.78 14.65
N ALA A 97 -2.72 20.82 15.32
CA ALA A 97 -1.86 21.91 15.72
C ALA A 97 -0.77 21.33 16.64
N PRO A 98 0.51 21.70 16.45
CA PRO A 98 1.54 21.29 17.40
C PRO A 98 1.22 21.86 18.79
N PRO A 99 1.51 21.14 19.89
CA PRO A 99 1.37 21.70 21.23
C PRO A 99 2.28 22.93 21.36
N VAL A 100 1.69 24.04 21.80
CA VAL A 100 2.41 25.27 22.12
C VAL A 100 3.30 24.98 23.35
N ALA A 101 4.60 25.22 23.23
CA ALA A 101 5.51 25.16 24.37
C ALA A 101 5.09 26.20 25.42
N PRO A 102 5.33 25.98 26.72
CA PRO A 102 4.88 26.87 27.80
C PRO A 102 5.47 28.30 27.74
N ASP A 103 6.35 28.61 26.80
CA ASP A 103 6.93 29.93 26.54
C ASP A 103 6.38 30.64 25.28
N GLY A 104 5.43 30.04 24.56
CA GLY A 104 4.78 30.65 23.39
C GLY A 104 5.61 30.67 22.11
N SER A 105 6.77 30.00 22.07
CA SER A 105 7.59 29.91 20.86
C SER A 105 7.11 28.79 19.91
N PRO A 106 7.21 28.94 18.58
CA PRO A 106 7.01 27.82 17.65
C PRO A 106 8.07 26.74 17.92
N GLY A 107 7.64 25.59 18.45
CA GLY A 107 8.54 24.47 18.71
C GLY A 107 9.21 23.99 17.43
N ALA A 108 10.55 23.90 17.44
CA ALA A 108 11.29 23.27 16.36
C ALA A 108 10.81 21.81 16.17
N PRO A 109 10.76 21.28 14.94
CA PRO A 109 10.37 19.91 14.70
C PRO A 109 11.33 18.97 15.44
N VAL A 110 10.77 18.16 16.34
CA VAL A 110 11.48 17.05 16.99
C VAL A 110 12.00 16.13 15.88
N ARG A 111 13.32 16.08 15.73
CA ARG A 111 13.97 14.97 15.03
C ARG A 111 13.87 13.76 15.96
N GLU A 112 12.97 12.83 15.64
CA GLU A 112 13.12 11.47 16.12
C GLU A 112 14.33 10.87 15.42
N ASP A 113 15.44 10.85 16.13
CA ASP A 113 16.63 10.09 15.77
C ASP A 113 16.24 8.61 15.73
N MET A 114 16.08 8.06 14.52
CA MET A 114 15.87 6.63 14.32
C MET A 114 17.14 5.88 14.72
N GLU A 115 17.01 5.12 15.80
CA GLU A 115 18.00 4.16 16.27
C GLU A 115 18.30 3.13 15.16
N ASN A 116 19.56 3.08 14.71
CA ASN A 116 20.05 2.09 13.75
C ASN A 116 20.10 0.72 14.42
N ILE A 117 19.08 -0.12 14.21
CA ILE A 117 19.14 -1.54 14.53
C ILE A 117 19.68 -2.28 13.28
N PRO A 118 20.88 -2.88 13.31
CA PRO A 118 21.36 -3.69 12.20
C PRO A 118 20.47 -4.94 12.05
N PRO A 119 20.10 -5.33 10.81
CA PRO A 119 19.30 -6.53 10.59
C PRO A 119 20.06 -7.79 11.04
N PRO A 120 19.36 -8.82 11.57
CA PRO A 120 20.02 -10.09 11.90
C PRO A 120 20.62 -10.73 10.63
N PRO A 121 21.74 -11.47 10.76
CA PRO A 121 22.39 -12.08 9.61
C PRO A 121 21.46 -13.09 8.91
N SER A 122 21.39 -12.97 7.59
CA SER A 122 20.69 -13.92 6.71
C SER A 122 21.30 -15.31 6.84
N VAL A 123 20.54 -16.25 7.40
CA VAL A 123 20.85 -17.67 7.31
C VAL A 123 20.26 -18.17 5.99
N TYR A 124 21.07 -18.15 4.92
CA TYR A 124 20.75 -18.87 3.70
C TYR A 124 20.73 -20.37 4.01
N VAL A 125 19.53 -20.93 4.19
CA VAL A 125 19.34 -22.39 4.19
C VAL A 125 19.44 -22.85 2.73
N SER A 126 20.60 -23.41 2.38
CA SER A 126 20.81 -24.04 1.07
C SER A 126 19.88 -25.25 0.95
N GLY A 127 18.94 -25.22 0.01
CA GLY A 127 18.01 -26.32 -0.27
C GLY A 127 16.52 -25.97 -0.33
N ALA A 128 16.12 -24.71 -0.07
CA ALA A 128 14.74 -24.30 -0.34
C ALA A 128 14.48 -24.26 -1.87
N PRO A 129 13.38 -24.83 -2.37
CA PRO A 129 13.04 -24.76 -3.78
C PRO A 129 12.96 -23.29 -4.20
N THR A 130 13.71 -22.94 -5.24
CA THR A 130 13.71 -21.58 -5.80
C THR A 130 12.28 -21.27 -6.22
N PRO A 131 11.61 -20.25 -5.65
CA PRO A 131 10.28 -19.88 -6.10
C PRO A 131 10.38 -19.57 -7.59
N ALA A 132 9.52 -20.20 -8.39
CA ALA A 132 9.43 -19.96 -9.82
C ALA A 132 9.40 -18.45 -10.04
N ARG A 133 10.33 -17.94 -10.85
CA ARG A 133 10.52 -16.52 -11.10
C ARG A 133 9.24 -16.00 -11.76
N VAL A 134 8.33 -15.42 -10.96
CA VAL A 134 7.10 -14.80 -11.46
C VAL A 134 7.53 -13.76 -12.50
N ALA A 135 7.08 -13.93 -13.74
CA ALA A 135 7.41 -13.03 -14.82
C ALA A 135 7.03 -11.60 -14.40
N THR A 136 7.99 -10.66 -14.51
CA THR A 136 7.71 -9.26 -14.21
C THR A 136 6.65 -8.76 -15.20
N PRO A 137 5.51 -8.23 -14.74
CA PRO A 137 4.46 -7.74 -15.64
C PRO A 137 5.00 -6.63 -16.55
N PRO A 138 4.56 -6.51 -17.81
CA PRO A 138 5.00 -5.42 -18.68
C PRO A 138 4.49 -4.06 -18.18
N LEU A 139 5.21 -2.99 -18.52
CA LEU A 139 4.83 -1.63 -18.12
C LEU A 139 3.49 -1.16 -18.70
N SER A 140 3.05 -1.72 -19.83
CA SER A 140 1.73 -1.43 -20.43
C SER A 140 0.57 -1.75 -19.48
N GLU A 141 0.67 -2.84 -18.71
CA GLU A 141 -0.33 -3.22 -17.70
C GLU A 141 -0.48 -2.15 -16.61
N VAL A 142 0.60 -1.45 -16.28
CA VAL A 142 0.55 -0.32 -15.32
C VAL A 142 -0.29 0.82 -15.90
N GLY A 143 -0.10 1.13 -17.18
CA GLY A 143 -0.88 2.14 -17.90
C GLY A 143 -2.38 1.83 -17.91
N GLU A 144 -2.74 0.57 -18.17
CA GLU A 144 -4.14 0.11 -18.15
C GLU A 144 -4.79 0.21 -16.75
N ARG A 145 -4.00 0.07 -15.69
CA ARG A 145 -4.50 0.15 -14.31
C ARG A 145 -4.52 1.56 -13.73
N TYR A 146 -3.87 2.51 -14.38
CA TYR A 146 -3.81 3.89 -13.92
C TYR A 146 -5.17 4.60 -14.05
N ASN A 147 -5.64 5.19 -12.95
CA ASN A 147 -6.93 5.88 -12.90
C ASN A 147 -6.92 7.15 -12.02
N ALA A 148 -5.73 7.73 -11.80
CA ALA A 148 -5.54 8.96 -11.02
C ALA A 148 -6.14 8.93 -9.60
N ARG A 149 -6.15 7.77 -8.95
CA ARG A 149 -6.55 7.61 -7.54
C ARG A 149 -5.80 6.46 -6.90
N CYS A 150 -5.71 6.49 -5.57
CA CYS A 150 -5.28 5.34 -4.79
C CYS A 150 -6.49 4.46 -4.44
N PHE A 151 -6.32 3.14 -4.46
CA PHE A 151 -7.35 2.21 -3.99
C PHE A 151 -7.75 2.45 -2.52
N GLY A 152 -6.82 2.93 -1.68
CA GLY A 152 -7.10 3.28 -0.29
C GLY A 152 -7.99 4.52 -0.11
N GLY A 153 -8.29 5.26 -1.19
CA GLY A 153 -9.11 6.48 -1.14
C GLY A 153 -8.36 7.74 -0.69
N ASP A 154 -7.16 7.59 -0.13
CA ASP A 154 -6.34 8.71 0.35
C ASP A 154 -5.88 9.62 -0.80
N SER A 155 -5.70 10.91 -0.48
CA SER A 155 -5.04 11.88 -1.35
C SER A 155 -4.18 12.83 -0.52
N TYR A 156 -3.11 13.33 -1.14
CA TYR A 156 -2.14 14.25 -0.55
C TYR A 156 -1.95 15.47 -1.44
N GLU A 157 -1.17 16.45 -1.00
CA GLU A 157 -0.82 17.62 -1.82
C GLU A 157 -0.05 17.22 -3.09
N ASN A 158 0.80 16.21 -3.01
CA ASN A 158 1.52 15.65 -4.16
C ASN A 158 1.22 14.15 -4.30
N ASN A 159 0.39 13.79 -5.27
CA ASN A 159 -0.08 12.42 -5.49
C ASN A 159 0.62 11.67 -6.63
N CYS A 160 1.61 12.25 -7.32
CA CYS A 160 2.19 11.61 -8.50
C CYS A 160 2.68 10.18 -8.23
N ALA A 161 3.48 10.00 -7.18
CA ALA A 161 3.96 8.68 -6.75
C ALA A 161 2.86 7.83 -6.12
N HIS A 162 1.92 8.46 -5.42
CA HIS A 162 0.85 7.76 -4.74
C HIS A 162 -0.07 7.03 -5.71
N PHE A 163 -0.60 7.74 -6.71
CA PHE A 163 -1.52 7.16 -7.69
C PHE A 163 -0.79 6.24 -8.66
N LEU A 164 0.42 6.61 -9.06
CA LEU A 164 1.20 5.76 -9.96
C LEU A 164 1.60 4.45 -9.29
N SER A 165 2.02 4.48 -8.02
CA SER A 165 2.39 3.25 -7.32
C SER A 165 1.21 2.30 -7.06
N ASP A 166 0.00 2.82 -6.87
CA ASP A 166 -1.21 1.99 -6.84
C ASP A 166 -1.41 1.25 -8.17
N ALA A 167 -1.22 1.94 -9.30
CA ALA A 167 -1.29 1.34 -10.62
C ALA A 167 -0.24 0.23 -10.80
N PHE A 168 1.01 0.47 -10.38
CA PHE A 168 2.06 -0.56 -10.38
C PHE A 168 1.66 -1.78 -9.55
N ILE A 169 1.22 -1.59 -8.31
CA ILE A 169 0.81 -2.68 -7.43
C ILE A 169 -0.35 -3.48 -8.05
N ARG A 170 -1.35 -2.80 -8.62
CA ARG A 170 -2.50 -3.43 -9.28
C ARG A 170 -2.15 -4.13 -10.59
N ALA A 171 -1.03 -3.78 -11.22
CA ALA A 171 -0.47 -4.46 -12.38
C ALA A 171 0.40 -5.66 -12.00
N GLY A 172 0.60 -5.94 -10.70
CA GLY A 172 1.30 -7.13 -10.21
C GLY A 172 2.69 -6.87 -9.64
N TYR A 173 3.11 -5.60 -9.50
CA TYR A 173 4.37 -5.22 -8.85
C TYR A 173 4.22 -5.23 -7.32
N THR A 174 3.87 -6.39 -6.76
CA THR A 174 3.52 -6.57 -5.34
C THR A 174 4.69 -6.37 -4.39
N GLU A 175 5.93 -6.39 -4.86
CA GLU A 175 7.14 -6.05 -4.09
C GLU A 175 7.15 -4.58 -3.62
N LEU A 176 6.30 -3.73 -4.20
CA LEU A 176 6.04 -2.39 -3.72
C LEU A 176 5.11 -2.36 -2.49
N LEU A 177 4.47 -3.46 -2.08
CA LEU A 177 3.62 -3.52 -0.88
C LEU A 177 4.42 -3.60 0.43
N PRO A 178 5.36 -4.55 0.61
CA PRO A 178 6.15 -4.60 1.83
C PRO A 178 7.19 -3.46 1.87
N PRO A 179 7.65 -3.07 3.08
CA PRO A 179 8.84 -2.22 3.23
C PRO A 179 10.02 -2.77 2.43
N ASN A 180 10.80 -1.88 1.82
CA ASN A 180 12.00 -2.22 1.05
C ASN A 180 12.98 -1.04 1.05
N ASP A 181 14.22 -1.27 0.64
CA ASP A 181 15.32 -0.31 0.71
C ASP A 181 15.10 0.97 -0.13
N HIS A 182 14.16 0.94 -1.07
CA HIS A 182 13.86 2.06 -1.96
C HIS A 182 12.66 2.89 -1.49
N VAL A 183 11.76 2.30 -0.70
CA VAL A 183 10.46 2.90 -0.34
C VAL A 183 10.24 2.88 1.17
N ALA A 184 10.55 4.03 1.78
CA ALA A 184 10.29 4.30 3.20
C ALA A 184 8.87 4.85 3.47
N ALA A 185 8.43 5.87 2.71
CA ALA A 185 7.19 6.59 2.97
C ALA A 185 6.00 6.02 2.18
N ARG A 186 4.90 5.74 2.88
CA ARG A 186 3.72 5.05 2.36
C ARG A 186 2.42 5.62 2.90
N CYS A 187 1.33 5.45 2.17
CA CYS A 187 -0.01 5.69 2.69
C CYS A 187 -0.45 4.53 3.62
N PRO A 188 -1.57 4.66 4.37
CA PRO A 188 -2.14 3.59 5.19
C PRO A 188 -2.38 2.29 4.41
N ALA A 189 -2.74 2.42 3.13
CA ALA A 189 -2.92 1.29 2.23
C ALA A 189 -1.57 0.74 1.70
N LYS A 190 -0.43 1.16 2.26
CA LYS A 190 0.94 0.70 1.96
C LYS A 190 1.50 1.08 0.57
N ARG A 191 0.83 1.99 -0.16
CA ARG A 191 1.32 2.48 -1.47
C ARG A 191 2.44 3.52 -1.26
N PRO A 192 3.56 3.47 -2.00
CA PRO A 192 4.57 4.52 -2.02
C PRO A 192 3.98 5.92 -2.26
N ILE A 193 4.36 6.93 -1.44
CA ILE A 193 3.82 8.30 -1.58
C ILE A 193 4.86 9.35 -2.02
N ARG A 194 6.13 8.97 -2.23
CA ARG A 194 7.20 9.91 -2.60
C ARG A 194 7.80 9.57 -3.96
N ALA A 195 7.91 10.57 -4.83
CA ALA A 195 8.48 10.43 -6.17
C ALA A 195 9.93 9.91 -6.14
N ARG A 196 10.78 10.41 -5.23
CA ARG A 196 12.17 9.92 -5.09
C ARG A 196 12.28 8.46 -4.66
N ASN A 197 11.30 7.95 -3.91
CA ASN A 197 11.28 6.53 -3.53
C ASN A 197 10.99 5.67 -4.75
N MET A 198 9.98 6.05 -5.53
CA MET A 198 9.66 5.39 -6.81
C MET A 198 10.83 5.50 -7.79
N TRP A 199 11.50 6.64 -7.87
CA TRP A 199 12.70 6.81 -8.70
C TRP A 199 13.86 5.89 -8.29
N SER A 200 14.11 5.76 -6.98
CA SER A 200 15.09 4.81 -6.45
C SER A 200 14.77 3.38 -6.89
N TRP A 201 13.50 3.00 -6.81
CA TRP A 201 13.02 1.70 -7.25
C TRP A 201 13.09 1.51 -8.78
N PHE A 202 12.74 2.52 -9.59
CA PHE A 202 12.90 2.48 -11.06
C PHE A 202 14.35 2.21 -11.46
N LYS A 203 15.32 2.89 -10.81
CA LYS A 203 16.75 2.67 -11.06
C LYS A 203 17.18 1.24 -10.74
N ALA A 204 16.65 0.65 -9.67
CA ALA A 204 16.97 -0.73 -9.28
C ALA A 204 16.35 -1.77 -10.23
N LYS A 205 15.21 -1.46 -10.85
CA LYS A 205 14.53 -2.33 -11.82
C LYS A 205 15.10 -2.25 -13.22
N ALA A 206 15.61 -1.10 -13.62
CA ALA A 206 15.89 -0.81 -15.02
C ALA A 206 16.98 -1.71 -15.63
N VAL A 207 16.67 -2.30 -16.78
CA VAL A 207 17.64 -2.92 -17.70
C VAL A 207 18.06 -1.94 -18.80
N ARG A 208 17.23 -0.94 -19.09
CA ARG A 208 17.52 0.14 -20.05
C ARG A 208 17.18 1.50 -19.42
N THR A 209 18.03 2.49 -19.69
CA THR A 209 17.82 3.86 -19.22
C THR A 209 18.01 4.85 -20.36
N SER A 210 17.35 6.01 -20.27
CA SER A 210 17.52 7.12 -21.19
C SER A 210 17.36 8.47 -20.47
N ARG A 211 17.91 9.52 -21.08
CA ARG A 211 17.73 10.93 -20.69
C ARG A 211 16.92 11.73 -21.70
N VAL A 212 16.56 11.10 -22.81
CA VAL A 212 15.84 11.68 -23.94
C VAL A 212 14.60 10.86 -24.18
N VAL A 213 13.48 11.54 -24.38
CA VAL A 213 12.22 10.90 -24.80
C VAL A 213 12.33 10.65 -26.30
N GLU A 214 12.34 9.38 -26.69
CA GLU A 214 12.36 8.94 -28.08
C GLU A 214 11.04 8.22 -28.40
N GLU A 215 10.40 8.60 -29.50
CA GLU A 215 9.16 7.98 -29.96
C GLU A 215 9.38 6.53 -30.42
N ASN A 216 8.34 5.70 -30.34
CA ASN A 216 8.35 4.30 -30.80
C ASN A 216 9.41 3.43 -30.10
N THR A 217 9.69 3.73 -28.83
CA THR A 217 10.68 3.00 -28.03
C THR A 217 10.04 2.21 -26.89
N GLY A 218 8.71 2.03 -26.92
CA GLY A 218 7.92 1.29 -25.94
C GLY A 218 7.54 2.11 -24.70
N TRP A 219 7.33 1.39 -23.60
CA TRP A 219 6.84 1.97 -22.34
C TRP A 219 7.97 2.31 -21.39
N TRP A 220 7.93 3.45 -20.72
CA TRP A 220 8.97 3.93 -19.82
C TRP A 220 8.39 4.37 -18.48
N ALA A 221 9.03 3.97 -17.38
CA ALA A 221 8.86 4.62 -16.09
C ALA A 221 9.76 5.87 -16.08
N VAL A 222 9.18 7.05 -15.83
CA VAL A 222 9.87 8.33 -15.96
C VAL A 222 9.88 9.08 -14.63
N PHE A 223 11.03 9.64 -14.28
CA PHE A 223 11.18 10.61 -13.19
C PHE A 223 11.59 11.97 -13.76
N GLN A 224 10.88 13.03 -13.39
CA GLN A 224 11.07 14.40 -13.88
C GLN A 224 11.48 15.32 -12.72
N ILE A 225 12.45 16.22 -12.91
CA ILE A 225 12.90 17.18 -11.88
C ILE A 225 13.49 18.48 -12.46
N ASP A 226 13.20 19.62 -11.81
CA ASP A 226 13.54 21.00 -12.21
C ASP A 226 14.15 21.83 -11.06
N GLY A 227 14.93 21.20 -10.18
CA GLY A 227 15.49 21.90 -9.00
C GLY A 227 14.51 22.01 -7.82
N TYR A 228 13.23 21.69 -8.01
CA TYR A 228 12.27 21.51 -6.93
C TYR A 228 12.52 20.20 -6.15
N TRP A 229 12.35 20.25 -4.82
CA TRP A 229 12.88 19.25 -3.88
C TRP A 229 12.32 17.82 -4.05
N GLY A 230 11.11 17.66 -4.60
CA GLY A 230 10.41 16.35 -4.64
C GLY A 230 10.55 15.54 -5.94
N GLY A 231 10.59 16.22 -7.10
CA GLY A 231 10.43 15.58 -8.42
C GLY A 231 9.02 15.04 -8.70
N HIS A 232 8.81 14.51 -9.90
CA HIS A 232 7.57 13.95 -10.41
C HIS A 232 7.81 12.56 -10.98
N VAL A 233 6.84 11.64 -10.87
CA VAL A 233 6.89 10.34 -11.55
C VAL A 233 5.68 10.14 -12.43
N VAL A 234 5.92 9.54 -13.59
CA VAL A 234 4.93 9.30 -14.64
C VAL A 234 5.31 8.05 -15.41
N LEU A 235 4.34 7.38 -16.01
CA LEU A 235 4.58 6.30 -16.98
C LEU A 235 4.32 6.85 -18.38
N LEU A 236 5.23 6.60 -19.33
CA LEU A 236 5.17 7.07 -20.70
C LEU A 236 5.03 5.88 -21.65
N ASP A 237 3.97 5.88 -22.46
CA ASP A 237 3.87 5.09 -23.68
C ASP A 237 4.44 5.94 -24.84
N SER A 238 5.68 5.65 -25.25
CA SER A 238 6.34 6.41 -26.31
C SER A 238 5.91 6.00 -27.72
N ASP A 239 5.18 4.90 -27.86
CA ASP A 239 4.63 4.46 -29.16
C ASP A 239 3.42 5.32 -29.54
N ASN A 240 2.64 5.75 -28.54
CA ASN A 240 1.49 6.64 -28.72
C ASN A 240 1.72 8.06 -28.19
N MET A 241 2.92 8.36 -27.69
CA MET A 241 3.28 9.62 -27.01
C MET A 241 2.26 10.03 -25.93
N LYS A 242 1.83 9.04 -25.15
CA LYS A 242 0.82 9.19 -24.10
C LYS A 242 1.44 8.93 -22.73
N TRP A 243 1.04 9.71 -21.74
CA TRP A 243 1.55 9.56 -20.38
C TRP A 243 0.44 9.29 -19.36
N TYR A 244 0.81 8.63 -18.27
CA TYR A 244 -0.05 8.20 -17.17
C TYR A 244 0.58 8.67 -15.86
N GLY A 245 0.01 9.71 -15.28
CA GLY A 245 0.51 10.39 -14.09
C GLY A 245 -0.41 11.53 -13.71
N THR A 246 -0.01 12.35 -12.75
CA THR A 246 -0.81 13.53 -12.38
C THR A 246 -0.47 14.75 -13.23
N ALA A 247 0.70 14.77 -13.88
CA ALA A 247 1.10 15.78 -14.84
C ALA A 247 2.22 15.23 -15.76
N TRP A 248 2.57 16.02 -16.78
CA TRP A 248 3.78 15.84 -17.57
C TRP A 248 4.50 17.18 -17.68
N HIS A 249 5.78 17.21 -17.32
CA HIS A 249 6.60 18.42 -17.32
C HIS A 249 7.71 18.32 -18.35
N SER A 250 7.48 18.78 -19.59
CA SER A 250 8.43 18.59 -20.71
C SER A 250 9.74 19.37 -20.58
N ASP A 251 9.74 20.45 -19.80
CA ASP A 251 10.89 21.32 -19.50
C ASP A 251 11.75 20.80 -18.33
N HIS A 252 11.30 19.77 -17.61
CA HIS A 252 12.06 19.16 -16.53
C HIS A 252 13.12 18.18 -17.06
N ASN A 253 14.17 17.95 -16.27
CA ASN A 253 15.12 16.87 -16.56
C ASN A 253 14.43 15.51 -16.47
N GLN A 254 14.46 14.73 -17.54
CA GLN A 254 13.80 13.43 -17.65
C GLN A 254 14.78 12.28 -17.41
N TYR A 255 14.44 11.37 -16.50
CA TYR A 255 15.14 10.10 -16.30
C TYR A 255 14.17 8.98 -16.65
N LEU A 256 14.44 8.26 -17.74
CA LEU A 256 13.59 7.20 -18.25
C LEU A 256 14.18 5.83 -17.92
N TYR A 257 13.33 4.89 -17.52
CA TYR A 257 13.67 3.56 -17.06
C TYR A 257 12.76 2.50 -17.70
N GLN A 258 13.37 1.41 -18.14
CA GLN A 258 12.70 0.28 -18.79
C GLN A 258 13.25 -1.05 -18.28
N TRP A 259 12.41 -2.06 -18.23
CA TRP A 259 12.73 -3.44 -17.85
C TRP A 259 11.84 -4.45 -18.56
#